data_AF-A0A6L6J1P8-F1
#
_entry.id   AF-A0A6L6J1P8-F1
#
_cell.length_a   1.000
_cell.length_b   1.000
_cell.length_c   1.000
_cell.angle_alpha   90.00
_cell.angle_beta   90.00
_cell.angle_gamma   90.00
#
_symmetry.space_group_name_H-M   'P 1'
#
loop_
_entity.id
_entity.type
_entity.pdbx_description
1 polymer ?
#
loop_
_entity_poly.entity_id
_entity_poly.type
_entity_poly.pdbx_seq_one_letter_code
_entity_poly.pdbx_strand_id
1 'polypeptide(L)'
;MSADRRKLAGLRHIAQLRADTEMQRLALVRGQLDAATARVAGIRDALQDLYQNDAPFSVEQSRIANALAGSHARALLQAEAEVKKIASSHEVATNLALREFGRSQALRQLQDNLTRQSAKHSRRSEDLT
;
A
#
# COMPACT_ATOMS: atom_id res chain seq x y z
N MET A 1 25.15 -6.68 -30.32
CA MET A 1 25.17 -7.00 -28.88
C MET A 1 25.36 -5.79 -27.94
N SER A 2 26.23 -4.80 -28.21
CA SER A 2 26.40 -3.65 -27.28
C SER A 2 25.19 -2.69 -27.25
N ALA A 3 24.52 -2.49 -28.39
CA ALA A 3 23.32 -1.65 -28.50
C ALA A 3 22.12 -2.24 -27.73
N ASP A 4 21.93 -3.55 -27.79
CA ASP A 4 20.82 -4.25 -27.11
C ASP A 4 20.99 -4.23 -25.59
N ARG A 5 22.24 -4.35 -25.11
CA ARG A 5 22.57 -4.17 -23.68
C ARG A 5 22.28 -2.76 -23.19
N ARG A 6 22.60 -1.72 -23.97
CA ARG A 6 22.27 -0.33 -23.62
C ARG A 6 20.75 -0.10 -23.56
N LYS A 7 20.00 -0.64 -24.53
CA LYS A 7 18.53 -0.59 -24.53
C LYS A 7 17.95 -1.28 -23.29
N LEU A 8 18.44 -2.48 -22.95
CA LEU A 8 17.99 -3.20 -21.76
C LEU A 8 18.31 -2.46 -20.46
N ALA A 9 19.49 -1.85 -20.35
CA ALA A 9 19.85 -1.02 -19.19
C ALA A 9 18.91 0.20 -19.05
N GLY A 10 18.54 0.84 -20.17
CA GLY A 10 17.56 1.92 -20.19
C GLY A 10 16.17 1.45 -19.76
N LEU A 11 15.70 0.30 -20.28
CA LEU A 11 14.42 -0.30 -19.86
C LEU A 11 14.41 -0.64 -18.36
N ARG A 12 15.51 -1.20 -17.83
CA ARG A 12 15.64 -1.48 -16.39
C ARG A 12 15.53 -0.20 -15.57
N HIS A 13 16.22 0.86 -15.98
CA HIS A 13 16.18 2.14 -15.27
C HIS A 13 14.76 2.71 -15.23
N ILE A 14 14.06 2.72 -16.36
CA ILE A 14 12.67 3.18 -16.44
C ILE A 14 11.75 2.31 -15.57
N ALA A 15 11.91 0.99 -15.61
CA ALA A 15 11.10 0.08 -14.78
C ALA A 15 11.36 0.28 -13.28
N GLN A 16 12.61 0.55 -12.89
CA GLN A 16 12.95 0.87 -11.50
C GLN A 16 12.25 2.16 -11.05
N LEU A 17 12.33 3.24 -11.82
CA LEU A 17 11.67 4.50 -11.50
C LEU A 17 10.14 4.35 -11.37
N ARG A 18 9.54 3.53 -12.24
CA ARG A 18 8.10 3.22 -12.14
C ARG A 18 7.78 2.44 -10.88
N ALA A 19 8.56 1.41 -10.56
CA ALA A 19 8.39 0.64 -9.34
C ALA A 19 8.50 1.53 -8.09
N ASP A 20 9.49 2.42 -8.04
CA ASP A 20 9.70 3.35 -6.92
C ASP A 20 8.51 4.31 -6.79
N THR A 21 8.00 4.83 -7.91
CA THR A 21 6.82 5.72 -7.93
C THR A 21 5.56 5.02 -7.42
N GLU A 22 5.28 3.80 -7.87
CA GLU A 22 4.10 3.05 -7.41
C GLU A 22 4.25 2.62 -5.94
N MET A 23 5.46 2.32 -5.46
CA MET A 23 5.72 2.06 -4.05
C MET A 23 5.46 3.28 -3.17
N GLN A 24 5.84 4.48 -3.61
CA GLN A 24 5.53 5.73 -2.91
C GLN A 24 4.02 5.98 -2.85
N ARG A 25 3.30 5.75 -3.95
CA ARG A 25 1.83 5.85 -3.97
C ARG A 25 1.17 4.85 -3.03
N LEU A 26 1.62 3.60 -3.02
CA LEU A 26 1.14 2.59 -2.10
C LEU A 26 1.36 3.03 -0.64
N ALA A 27 2.54 3.55 -0.31
CA ALA A 27 2.84 4.04 1.04
C ALA A 27 1.89 5.18 1.47
N LEU A 28 1.57 6.11 0.56
CA LEU A 28 0.61 7.18 0.83
C LEU A 28 -0.80 6.62 1.11
N VAL A 29 -1.30 5.72 0.25
CA VAL A 29 -2.63 5.13 0.42
C VAL A 29 -2.71 4.30 1.70
N ARG A 30 -1.64 3.58 2.04
CA ARG A 30 -1.55 2.86 3.31
C ARG A 30 -1.64 3.81 4.50
N GLY A 31 -0.92 4.94 4.49
CA GLY A 31 -1.02 5.94 5.55
C GLY A 31 -2.43 6.51 5.71
N GLN A 32 -3.15 6.72 4.60
CA GLN A 32 -4.57 7.12 4.63
C GLN A 32 -5.46 6.04 5.26
N LEU A 33 -5.23 4.77 4.92
CA LEU A 33 -5.99 3.64 5.45
C LEU A 33 -5.76 3.48 6.96
N ASP A 34 -4.51 3.59 7.41
CA ASP A 34 -4.14 3.52 8.83
C ASP A 34 -4.83 4.64 9.62
N ALA A 35 -4.79 5.88 9.11
CA ALA A 35 -5.45 7.02 9.74
C ALA A 35 -6.98 6.88 9.81
N ALA A 36 -7.61 6.40 8.73
CA ALA A 36 -9.05 6.17 8.69
C ALA A 36 -9.47 5.05 9.66
N THR A 37 -8.69 3.98 9.74
CA THR A 37 -8.92 2.86 10.67
C THR A 37 -8.77 3.31 12.12
N ALA A 38 -7.76 4.13 12.43
CA ALA A 38 -7.58 4.71 13.76
C ALA A 38 -8.76 5.61 14.15
N ARG A 39 -9.32 6.39 13.21
CA ARG A 39 -10.52 7.19 13.44
C ARG A 39 -11.73 6.32 13.79
N VAL A 40 -11.94 5.22 13.07
CA VAL A 40 -13.01 4.25 13.37
C VAL A 40 -12.85 3.68 14.78
N ALA A 41 -11.63 3.28 15.15
CA ALA A 41 -11.33 2.76 16.50
C ALA A 41 -11.68 3.79 17.58
N GLY A 42 -11.22 5.04 17.44
CA GLY A 42 -11.52 6.09 18.42
C GLY A 42 -13.02 6.40 18.57
N ILE A 43 -13.81 6.32 17.50
CA ILE A 43 -15.27 6.50 17.58
C ILE A 43 -15.92 5.32 18.30
N ARG A 44 -15.44 4.09 18.07
CA ARG A 44 -15.94 2.89 18.76
C ARG A 44 -15.63 2.94 20.26
N ASP A 45 -14.42 3.35 20.62
CA ASP A 45 -14.01 3.51 22.02
C ASP A 45 -14.90 4.56 22.71
N ALA A 46 -15.14 5.71 22.07
CA ALA A 46 -16.03 6.73 22.61
C ALA A 46 -17.49 6.24 22.77
N LEU A 47 -17.99 5.41 21.85
CA LEU A 47 -19.30 4.78 21.99
C LEU A 47 -19.32 3.78 23.16
N GLN A 48 -18.27 2.98 23.29
CA GLN A 48 -18.13 2.01 24.37
C GLN A 48 -18.11 2.70 25.74
N ASP A 49 -17.35 3.78 25.88
CA ASP A 49 -17.29 4.59 27.11
C ASP A 49 -18.67 5.15 27.51
N LEU A 50 -19.47 5.57 26.52
CA LEU A 50 -20.84 6.03 26.77
C LEU A 50 -21.76 4.92 27.30
N TYR A 51 -21.58 3.68 26.83
CA TYR A 51 -22.41 2.55 27.23
C TYR A 51 -21.94 1.86 28.51
N GLN A 52 -20.65 1.90 28.82
CA GLN A 52 -20.08 1.31 30.04
C GLN A 52 -20.24 2.22 31.26
N ASN A 53 -20.80 3.42 31.09
CA ASN A 53 -21.04 4.33 32.20
C ASN A 53 -22.22 3.84 33.05
N ASP A 54 -21.92 3.12 34.12
CA ASP A 54 -22.89 2.60 35.10
C ASP A 54 -23.36 3.65 36.13
N ALA A 55 -23.03 4.93 35.94
CA ALA A 55 -23.49 5.98 36.85
C ALA A 55 -25.02 6.14 36.78
N PRO A 56 -25.70 6.36 37.92
CA PRO A 56 -27.13 6.66 37.91
C PRO A 56 -27.42 7.91 37.07
N PHE A 57 -28.27 7.77 36.06
CA PHE A 57 -28.69 8.88 35.20
C PHE A 57 -30.06 9.42 35.59
N SER A 58 -30.19 10.74 35.55
CA SER A 58 -31.50 11.40 35.42
C SER A 58 -32.01 11.27 33.98
N VAL A 59 -33.32 11.46 33.78
CA VAL A 59 -33.96 11.40 32.45
C VAL A 59 -33.30 12.36 31.45
N GLU A 60 -32.92 13.57 31.88
CA GLU A 60 -32.25 14.53 31.00
C GLU A 60 -30.83 14.07 30.62
N GLN A 61 -30.08 13.47 31.56
CA GLN A 61 -28.78 12.89 31.26
C GLN A 61 -28.90 11.71 30.28
N SER A 62 -29.93 10.88 30.41
CA SER A 62 -30.20 9.78 29.46
C SER A 62 -30.53 10.30 28.05
N ARG A 63 -31.29 11.40 27.91
CA ARG A 63 -31.55 12.02 26.59
C ARG A 63 -30.27 12.53 25.95
N ILE A 64 -29.40 13.17 26.72
CA ILE A 64 -28.10 13.67 26.23
C ILE A 64 -27.22 12.51 25.78
N ALA A 65 -27.09 11.45 26.59
CA ALA A 65 -26.32 10.26 26.26
C ALA A 65 -26.83 9.60 24.96
N ASN A 66 -28.15 9.47 24.80
CA ASN A 66 -28.75 8.92 23.58
C ASN A 66 -28.49 9.81 22.35
N ALA A 67 -28.54 11.14 22.49
CA ALA A 67 -28.23 12.05 21.41
C ALA A 67 -26.76 11.93 20.96
N LEU A 68 -25.83 11.83 21.92
CA LEU A 68 -24.40 11.61 21.67
C LEU A 68 -24.15 10.25 21.01
N ALA A 69 -24.75 9.18 21.53
CA ALA A 69 -24.65 7.84 20.94
C ALA A 69 -25.16 7.83 19.50
N GLY A 70 -26.30 8.48 19.23
CA GLY A 70 -26.83 8.61 17.86
C GLY A 70 -25.92 9.41 16.94
N SER A 71 -25.27 10.46 17.45
CA SER A 71 -24.28 11.24 16.70
C SER A 71 -23.05 10.40 16.34
N HIS A 72 -22.47 9.70 17.33
CA HIS A 72 -21.31 8.84 17.11
C HIS A 72 -21.61 7.64 16.22
N ALA A 73 -22.80 7.05 16.31
CA ALA A 73 -23.21 5.96 15.43
C ALA A 73 -23.24 6.41 13.95
N ARG A 74 -23.76 7.62 13.66
CA ARG A 74 -23.73 8.17 12.30
C ARG A 74 -22.30 8.46 11.83
N ALA A 75 -21.47 9.03 12.71
CA ALA A 75 -20.06 9.28 12.40
C ALA A 75 -19.30 7.97 12.14
N LEU A 76 -19.59 6.91 12.90
CA LEU A 76 -19.01 5.58 12.73
C LEU A 76 -19.35 5.01 11.35
N LEU A 77 -20.63 5.05 10.95
CA LEU A 77 -21.06 4.56 9.63
C LEU A 77 -20.36 5.31 8.48
N GLN A 78 -20.19 6.62 8.61
CA GLN A 78 -19.46 7.43 7.62
C GLN A 78 -17.97 7.06 7.57
N ALA A 79 -17.33 6.92 8.73
CA ALA A 79 -15.92 6.55 8.81
C ALA A 79 -15.67 5.11 8.29
N GLU A 80 -16.56 4.17 8.56
CA GLU A 80 -16.48 2.80 8.02
C GLU A 80 -16.64 2.77 6.49
N ALA A 81 -17.55 3.59 5.95
CA ALA A 81 -17.69 3.74 4.50
C ALA A 81 -16.43 4.35 3.86
N GLU A 82 -15.80 5.32 4.52
CA GLU A 82 -14.52 5.89 4.11
C GLU A 82 -13.40 4.84 4.09
N VAL A 83 -13.25 4.05 5.17
CA VAL A 83 -12.30 2.93 5.23
C VAL A 83 -12.51 1.96 4.08
N LYS A 84 -13.76 1.57 3.80
CA LYS A 84 -14.08 0.65 2.70
C LYS A 84 -13.66 1.22 1.33
N LYS A 85 -13.84 2.53 1.11
CA LYS A 85 -13.42 3.21 -0.12
C LYS A 85 -11.90 3.30 -0.25
N ILE A 86 -11.19 3.56 0.85
CA ILE A 86 -9.73 3.61 0.84
C ILE A 86 -9.15 2.21 0.66
N ALA A 87 -9.73 1.18 1.28
CA ALA A 87 -9.31 -0.21 1.18
C ALA A 87 -9.31 -0.71 -0.28
N SER A 88 -10.36 -0.40 -1.05
CA SER A 88 -10.38 -0.75 -2.47
C SER A 88 -9.28 -0.03 -3.27
N SER A 89 -9.00 1.23 -2.94
CA SER A 89 -7.90 1.99 -3.56
C SER A 89 -6.53 1.42 -3.17
N HIS A 90 -6.38 0.93 -1.94
CA HIS A 90 -5.18 0.27 -1.43
C HIS A 90 -4.90 -1.05 -2.18
N GLU A 91 -5.92 -1.85 -2.45
CA GLU A 91 -5.79 -3.08 -3.25
C GLU A 91 -5.29 -2.77 -4.67
N VAL A 92 -5.86 -1.75 -5.31
CA VAL A 92 -5.41 -1.30 -6.65
C VAL A 92 -3.95 -0.84 -6.61
N ALA A 93 -3.58 0.00 -5.64
CA ALA A 93 -2.21 0.47 -5.47
C ALA A 93 -1.23 -0.68 -5.20
N THR A 94 -1.64 -1.68 -4.41
CA THR A 94 -0.85 -2.87 -4.10
C THR A 94 -0.56 -3.67 -5.36
N ASN A 95 -1.58 -3.94 -6.17
CA ASN A 95 -1.43 -4.69 -7.42
C ASN A 95 -0.52 -3.98 -8.43
N LEU A 96 -0.64 -2.65 -8.54
CA LEU A 96 0.23 -1.85 -9.42
C LEU A 96 1.69 -1.86 -8.93
N ALA A 97 1.91 -1.64 -7.64
CA ALA A 97 3.26 -1.66 -7.06
C ALA A 97 3.93 -3.02 -7.23
N LEU A 98 3.20 -4.13 -6.94
CA LEU A 98 3.70 -5.48 -7.15
C LEU A 98 4.04 -5.76 -8.62
N ARG A 99 3.20 -5.30 -9.55
CA ARG A 99 3.43 -5.49 -10.98
C ARG A 99 4.68 -4.76 -11.45
N GLU A 100 4.83 -3.47 -11.13
CA GLU A 100 5.98 -2.68 -11.59
C GLU A 100 7.27 -3.13 -10.90
N PHE A 101 7.21 -3.52 -9.63
CA PHE A 101 8.33 -4.16 -8.95
C PHE A 101 8.72 -5.49 -9.59
N GLY A 102 7.76 -6.37 -9.88
CA GLY A 102 8.03 -7.63 -10.59
C GLY A 102 8.67 -7.39 -11.96
N ARG A 103 8.22 -6.36 -12.69
CA ARG A 103 8.81 -5.96 -13.96
C ARG A 103 10.26 -5.49 -13.82
N SER A 104 10.57 -4.68 -12.80
CA SER A 104 11.95 -4.23 -12.56
C SER A 104 12.87 -5.39 -12.21
N GLN A 105 12.39 -6.34 -11.39
CA GLN A 105 13.13 -7.56 -11.04
C GLN A 105 13.38 -8.45 -12.25
N ALA A 106 12.39 -8.67 -13.10
CA ALA A 106 12.56 -9.47 -14.32
C ALA A 106 13.62 -8.87 -15.26
N LEU A 107 13.60 -7.54 -15.47
CA LEU A 107 14.60 -6.86 -16.30
C LEU A 107 16.01 -6.92 -15.69
N ARG A 108 16.12 -6.83 -14.36
CA ARG A 108 17.38 -7.03 -13.64
C ARG A 108 17.93 -8.45 -13.87
N GLN A 109 17.10 -9.47 -13.69
CA GLN A 109 17.50 -10.86 -13.91
C GLN A 109 17.94 -11.13 -15.36
N LEU A 110 17.22 -10.57 -16.34
CA LEU A 110 17.60 -10.66 -17.75
C LEU A 110 18.98 -10.04 -18.02
N GLN A 111 19.26 -8.87 -17.43
CA GLN A 111 20.56 -8.21 -17.58
C GLN A 111 21.69 -9.03 -16.94
N ASP A 112 21.47 -9.59 -15.75
CA ASP A 112 22.44 -10.44 -15.05
C ASP A 112 22.74 -11.71 -15.86
N ASN A 113 21.71 -12.36 -16.41
CA ASN A 113 21.85 -13.54 -17.24
C ASN A 113 22.67 -13.25 -18.51
N LEU A 114 22.40 -12.13 -19.20
CA LEU A 114 23.18 -11.72 -20.38
C LEU A 114 24.63 -11.39 -20.05
N THR A 115 24.90 -10.92 -18.84
CA THR A 115 26.27 -10.61 -18.39
C THR A 115 27.03 -11.91 -18.13
N ARG A 116 26.40 -12.87 -17.45
CA ARG A 116 26.96 -14.22 -17.22
C ARG A 116 27.22 -14.99 -18.51
N GLN A 117 26.29 -14.93 -19.47
CA GLN A 117 26.45 -15.62 -20.76
C GLN A 117 27.65 -15.10 -21.56
N SER A 118 27.87 -13.78 -21.61
CA SER A 118 29.04 -13.25 -22.31
C SER A 118 30.34 -13.58 -21.60
N ALA A 119 30.38 -13.56 -20.26
CA ALA A 119 31.56 -13.98 -19.51
C ALA A 119 31.92 -15.45 -19.80
N LYS A 120 30.91 -16.33 -19.94
CA LYS A 120 31.10 -17.72 -20.34
C LYS A 120 31.61 -17.86 -21.79
N HIS A 121 31.10 -17.04 -22.71
CA HIS A 121 31.57 -17.04 -24.10
C HIS A 121 33.02 -16.59 -24.24
N SER A 122 33.42 -15.51 -23.54
CA SER A 122 34.81 -15.01 -23.58
C SER A 122 35.81 -16.02 -23.02
N ARG A 123 35.49 -16.69 -21.90
CA ARG A 123 36.36 -17.74 -21.34
C ARG A 123 36.52 -18.94 -22.28
N ARG A 124 35.42 -19.34 -22.94
CA ARG A 124 35.46 -20.46 -23.89
C ARG A 124 36.27 -20.13 -25.15
N SER A 125 36.32 -18.86 -25.59
CA SER A 125 37.19 -18.45 -26.69
C SER A 125 38.66 -18.36 -26.30
N GLU A 126 38.97 -18.06 -25.04
CA GLU A 126 40.35 -18.05 -24.52
C GLU A 126 40.92 -19.47 -24.36
N ASP A 127 40.09 -20.46 -23.97
CA ASP A 127 40.51 -21.87 -23.86
C ASP A 127 40.73 -22.57 -25.23
N LEU A 128 40.34 -21.95 -26.35
CA LEU A 128 40.45 -22.49 -27.71
C LEU A 128 41.60 -21.88 -28.52
N THR A 129 42.40 -21.00 -27.90
CA THR A 129 43.60 -20.35 -28.44
C THR A 129 44.81 -20.73 -27.62
#